data_AF-A0A962R856-F1
#
_entry.id   AF-A0A962R856-F1
#
_cell.length_a   1.000
_cell.length_b   1.000
_cell.length_c   1.000
_cell.angle_alpha   90.00
_cell.angle_beta   90.00
_cell.angle_gamma   90.00
#
_symmetry.space_group_name_H-M   'P 1'
#
loop_
_entity.id
_entity.type
_entity.pdbx_description
1 polymer ?
#
loop_
_entity_poly.entity_id
_entity_poly.type
_entity_poly.pdbx_seq_one_letter_code
_entity_poly.pdbx_strand_id
1 'polypeptide(L)'
;MAGEFGNPEVIEENVDVLLIGGGMACCGAGYEIMRWADAAKKETGIDLKIKLVDKAAMDRSGAVAQGLSAINTYIGTEQDPADYARMVSNDLMGITRDDLAYDLGRHVDESVHLFEEWGLPIWKTDE
;
A
#
# COMPACT_ATOMS: atom_id res chain seq x y z
N MET A 1 31.54 12.67 -14.12
CA MET A 1 31.82 11.61 -15.12
C MET A 1 30.50 10.92 -15.41
N ALA A 2 30.04 10.95 -16.66
CA ALA A 2 28.94 10.06 -17.06
C ALA A 2 29.51 8.63 -17.09
N GLY A 3 28.89 7.69 -16.37
CA GLY A 3 29.29 6.29 -16.44
C GLY A 3 28.95 5.71 -17.81
N GLU A 4 29.87 4.98 -18.44
CA GLU A 4 29.58 4.21 -19.64
C GLU A 4 28.96 2.87 -19.22
N PHE A 5 27.73 2.60 -19.67
CA PHE A 5 26.95 1.42 -19.29
C PHE A 5 27.42 0.11 -19.94
N GLY A 6 28.40 0.16 -20.86
CA GLY A 6 28.92 -1.03 -21.55
C GLY A 6 27.84 -1.82 -22.29
N ASN A 7 28.02 -3.14 -22.36
CA ASN A 7 27.04 -4.10 -22.89
C ASN A 7 26.54 -4.98 -21.73
N PRO A 8 25.54 -4.53 -20.94
CA PRO A 8 25.02 -5.32 -19.85
C PRO A 8 24.31 -6.57 -20.37
N GLU A 9 24.30 -7.62 -19.57
CA GLU A 9 23.43 -8.77 -19.82
C GLU A 9 21.97 -8.32 -19.72
N VAL A 10 21.17 -8.67 -20.73
CA VAL A 10 19.73 -8.41 -20.74
C VAL A 10 19.01 -9.64 -20.21
N ILE A 11 18.33 -9.49 -19.08
CA ILE A 11 17.49 -10.52 -18.48
C ILE A 11 16.03 -10.16 -18.76
N GLU A 12 15.34 -11.02 -19.51
CA GLU A 12 13.91 -10.88 -19.79
C GLU A 12 13.10 -11.80 -18.89
N GLU A 13 12.04 -11.27 -18.27
CA GLU A 13 11.14 -12.04 -17.42
C GLU A 13 9.69 -11.81 -17.79
N ASN A 14 8.96 -12.90 -18.05
CA ASN A 14 7.52 -12.86 -18.25
C ASN A 14 6.81 -13.09 -16.90
N VAL A 15 5.91 -12.18 -16.53
CA VAL A 15 5.08 -12.22 -15.31
C VAL A 15 3.69 -11.72 -15.64
N ASP A 16 2.67 -12.19 -14.92
CA ASP A 16 1.28 -11.75 -15.12
C ASP A 16 1.01 -10.43 -14.41
N VAL A 17 1.62 -10.24 -13.23
CA VAL A 17 1.53 -9.01 -12.44
C VAL A 17 2.91 -8.62 -11.92
N LEU A 18 3.31 -7.37 -12.16
CA LEU A 18 4.55 -6.78 -11.66
C LEU A 18 4.25 -5.63 -10.69
N LEU A 19 4.77 -5.74 -9.47
CA LEU A 19 4.76 -4.68 -8.46
C LEU A 19 6.14 -3.99 -8.45
N ILE A 20 6.17 -2.68 -8.69
CA ILE A 20 7.41 -1.91 -8.78
C ILE A 20 7.51 -0.96 -7.56
N GLY A 21 8.42 -1.29 -6.65
CA GLY A 21 8.69 -0.59 -5.40
C GLY A 21 8.33 -1.43 -4.17
N GLY A 22 9.15 -1.38 -3.13
CA GLY A 22 8.98 -2.14 -1.88
C GLY A 22 8.41 -1.34 -0.70
N GLY A 23 7.73 -0.22 -0.96
CA GLY A 23 7.17 0.65 0.08
C GLY A 23 5.73 0.30 0.48
N MET A 24 5.14 1.13 1.35
CA MET A 24 3.80 0.90 1.95
C MET A 24 2.73 0.47 0.95
N ALA A 25 2.60 1.17 -0.18
CA ALA A 25 1.57 0.88 -1.18
C ALA A 25 1.72 -0.51 -1.82
N CYS A 26 2.92 -0.87 -2.27
CA CYS A 26 3.16 -2.17 -2.89
C CYS A 26 3.25 -3.31 -1.88
N CYS A 27 3.65 -3.06 -0.64
CA CYS A 27 3.54 -4.05 0.44
C CYS A 27 2.07 -4.40 0.72
N GLY A 28 1.18 -3.40 0.76
CA GLY A 28 -0.27 -3.63 0.85
C GLY A 28 -0.82 -4.38 -0.36
N ALA A 29 -0.44 -3.97 -1.57
CA ALA A 29 -0.84 -4.68 -2.80
C ALA A 29 -0.34 -6.14 -2.81
N GLY A 30 0.92 -6.38 -2.42
CA GLY A 30 1.52 -7.70 -2.33
C GLY A 30 0.88 -8.59 -1.25
N TYR A 31 0.42 -7.99 -0.14
CA TYR A 31 -0.36 -8.69 0.88
C TYR A 31 -1.72 -9.13 0.33
N GLU A 32 -2.47 -8.19 -0.25
CA GLU A 32 -3.87 -8.43 -0.65
C GLU A 32 -3.96 -9.36 -1.87
N ILE A 33 -3.10 -9.16 -2.88
CA ILE A 33 -3.20 -9.85 -4.17
C ILE A 33 -3.09 -11.38 -4.05
N MET A 34 -2.35 -11.89 -3.05
CA MET A 34 -2.13 -13.33 -2.91
C MET A 34 -3.42 -14.08 -2.60
N ARG A 35 -4.30 -13.49 -1.78
CA ARG A 35 -5.61 -14.08 -1.46
C ARG A 35 -6.49 -14.20 -2.70
N TRP A 36 -6.45 -13.19 -3.58
CA TRP A 36 -7.19 -13.17 -4.83
C TRP A 36 -6.59 -14.10 -5.88
N ALA A 37 -5.25 -14.21 -5.94
CA ALA A 37 -4.56 -15.16 -6.80
C ALA A 37 -4.93 -16.61 -6.44
N ASP A 38 -4.98 -16.93 -5.14
CA ASP A 38 -5.40 -18.25 -4.66
C ASP A 38 -6.87 -18.54 -5.01
N ALA A 39 -7.76 -17.55 -4.90
CA ALA A 39 -9.16 -17.68 -5.29
C ALA A 39 -9.29 -17.91 -6.81
N ALA A 40 -8.61 -17.09 -7.62
CA ALA A 40 -8.59 -17.22 -9.08
C ALA A 40 -8.07 -18.58 -9.52
N LYS A 41 -7.02 -19.10 -8.88
CA LYS A 41 -6.48 -20.43 -9.14
C LYS A 41 -7.49 -21.53 -8.85
N LYS A 42 -8.26 -21.42 -7.76
CA LYS A 42 -9.29 -22.40 -7.42
C LYS A 42 -10.46 -22.38 -8.40
N GLU A 43 -10.86 -21.21 -8.87
CA GLU A 43 -12.02 -21.05 -9.77
C GLU A 43 -11.69 -21.38 -11.23
N THR A 44 -10.53 -20.92 -11.70
CA THR A 44 -10.18 -20.94 -13.13
C THR A 44 -9.06 -21.93 -13.46
N GLY A 45 -8.34 -22.44 -12.45
CA GLY A 45 -7.13 -23.22 -12.63
C GLY A 45 -5.89 -22.42 -13.05
N ILE A 46 -6.01 -21.08 -13.18
CA ILE A 46 -4.90 -20.21 -13.60
C ILE A 46 -4.02 -19.87 -12.40
N ASP A 47 -2.73 -20.18 -12.51
CA ASP A 47 -1.72 -19.83 -11.51
C ASP A 47 -0.99 -18.56 -11.94
N LEU A 48 -1.26 -17.44 -11.26
CA LEU A 48 -0.70 -16.13 -11.62
C LEU A 48 0.75 -16.01 -11.13
N LYS A 49 1.66 -15.70 -12.05
CA LYS A 49 3.04 -15.36 -11.73
C LYS A 49 3.14 -13.89 -11.35
N ILE A 50 3.21 -13.64 -10.05
CA ILE A 50 3.30 -12.30 -9.45
C ILE A 50 4.75 -12.03 -9.02
N LYS A 51 5.30 -10.87 -9.38
CA LYS A 51 6.66 -10.47 -8.98
C LYS A 51 6.66 -9.07 -8.39
N LEU A 52 7.37 -8.89 -7.27
CA LEU A 52 7.69 -7.58 -6.70
C LEU A 52 9.18 -7.30 -6.91
N VAL A 53 9.50 -6.10 -7.35
CA VAL A 53 10.88 -5.61 -7.47
C VAL A 53 11.04 -4.33 -6.66
N ASP A 54 12.14 -4.22 -5.92
CA ASP A 54 12.52 -2.99 -5.23
C ASP A 54 13.98 -2.66 -5.50
N LYS A 55 14.30 -1.36 -5.53
CA LYS A 55 15.67 -0.88 -5.75
C LYS A 55 16.52 -0.94 -4.48
N ALA A 56 15.89 -1.10 -3.31
CA ALA A 56 16.52 -1.12 -2.01
C ALA A 56 16.18 -2.44 -1.29
N ALA A 57 16.53 -2.53 0.00
CA ALA A 57 16.11 -3.64 0.85
C ALA A 57 14.74 -3.33 1.45
N MET A 58 13.75 -4.19 1.18
CA MET A 58 12.35 -3.96 1.56
C MET A 58 12.15 -3.71 3.06
N ASP A 59 12.94 -4.34 3.92
CA ASP A 59 12.88 -4.19 5.39
C ASP A 59 12.88 -2.71 5.84
N ARG A 60 13.54 -1.83 5.09
CA ARG A 60 13.71 -0.40 5.40
C ARG A 60 13.66 0.50 4.17
N SER A 61 13.07 0.05 3.08
CA SER A 61 12.95 0.88 1.86
C SER A 61 11.91 2.00 2.03
N GLY A 62 12.03 3.06 1.23
CA GLY A 62 10.98 4.08 1.11
C GLY A 62 10.85 5.06 2.29
N ALA A 63 9.69 5.71 2.37
CA ALA A 63 9.46 6.85 3.27
C ALA A 63 9.42 6.47 4.76
N VAL A 64 9.14 5.21 5.08
CA VAL A 64 8.98 4.71 6.46
C VAL A 64 10.29 4.08 6.98
N ALA A 65 11.44 4.34 6.32
CA ALA A 65 12.73 3.75 6.69
C ALA A 65 13.08 3.95 8.18
N GLN A 66 12.85 5.15 8.73
CA GLN A 66 13.13 5.47 10.13
C GLN A 66 11.95 5.15 11.07
N GLY A 67 10.83 4.67 10.53
CA GLY A 67 9.54 4.65 11.21
C GLY A 67 8.79 5.97 11.10
N LEU A 68 7.61 6.02 11.72
CA LEU A 68 6.76 7.19 11.84
C LEU A 68 6.24 7.28 13.28
N SER A 69 5.94 8.49 13.74
CA SER A 69 5.43 8.73 15.09
C SER A 69 3.90 8.72 15.19
N ALA A 70 3.20 8.68 14.04
CA ALA A 70 1.74 8.70 13.98
C ALA A 70 1.23 8.02 12.71
N ILE A 71 -0.01 7.54 12.77
CA ILE A 71 -0.82 7.16 11.61
C ILE A 71 -1.74 8.34 11.32
N ASN A 72 -1.53 9.01 10.18
CA ASN A 72 -2.24 10.26 9.87
C ASN A 72 -3.65 10.05 9.30
N THR A 73 -4.05 8.80 9.04
CA THR A 73 -5.38 8.49 8.51
C THR A 73 -5.94 7.30 9.28
N TYR A 74 -6.90 7.61 10.14
CA TYR A 74 -7.74 6.68 10.89
C TYR A 74 -9.07 7.40 11.09
N ILE A 75 -10.15 6.85 10.54
CA ILE A 75 -11.48 7.48 10.53
C ILE A 75 -12.13 7.31 11.90
N GLY A 76 -12.02 6.11 12.47
CA GLY A 76 -12.65 5.74 13.73
C GLY A 76 -14.16 5.48 13.58
N THR A 77 -14.79 5.10 14.68
CA THR A 77 -16.19 4.65 14.69
C THR A 77 -17.23 5.76 14.60
N GLU A 78 -16.82 7.01 14.82
CA GLU A 78 -17.74 8.15 14.95
C GLU A 78 -17.80 9.03 13.69
N GLN A 79 -16.80 8.94 12.81
CA GLN A 79 -16.68 9.81 11.65
C GLN A 79 -17.19 9.12 10.37
N ASP A 80 -17.87 9.88 9.51
CA ASP A 80 -18.26 9.42 8.18
C ASP A 80 -17.08 9.58 7.21
N PRO A 81 -16.69 8.56 6.43
CA PRO A 81 -15.70 8.71 5.35
C PRO A 81 -16.00 9.85 4.36
N ALA A 82 -17.27 10.26 4.23
CA ALA A 82 -17.66 11.43 3.44
C ALA A 82 -17.16 12.75 4.06
N ASP A 83 -17.08 12.86 5.39
CA ASP A 83 -16.45 14.01 6.07
C ASP A 83 -14.95 14.06 5.82
N TYR A 84 -14.29 12.89 5.80
CA TYR A 84 -12.89 12.81 5.39
C TYR A 84 -12.68 13.29 3.94
N ALA A 85 -13.51 12.85 3.00
CA ALA A 85 -13.42 13.32 1.60
C ALA A 85 -13.63 14.84 1.49
N ARG A 86 -14.58 15.42 2.26
CA ARG A 86 -14.79 16.87 2.34
C ARG A 86 -13.57 17.60 2.93
N MET A 87 -12.98 17.05 3.99
CA MET A 87 -11.76 17.60 4.60
C MET A 87 -10.61 17.63 3.60
N VAL A 88 -10.38 16.53 2.87
CA VAL A 88 -9.33 16.43 1.83
C VAL A 88 -9.60 17.43 0.70
N SER A 89 -10.86 17.57 0.25
CA SER A 89 -11.23 18.54 -0.77
C SER A 89 -10.94 19.98 -0.33
N ASN A 90 -11.28 20.32 0.92
CA ASN A 90 -11.01 21.65 1.48
C ASN A 90 -9.50 21.93 1.57
N ASP A 91 -8.69 20.95 2.01
CA ASP A 91 -7.23 21.09 2.10
C ASP A 91 -6.58 21.29 0.72
N LEU A 92 -7.12 20.61 -0.30
CA LEU A 92 -6.65 20.68 -1.69
C LEU A 92 -7.41 21.73 -2.53
N MET A 93 -8.02 22.72 -1.87
CA MET A 93 -8.67 23.88 -2.49
C MET A 93 -9.76 23.53 -3.52
N GLY A 94 -10.47 22.42 -3.30
CA GLY A 94 -11.58 21.94 -4.12
C GLY A 94 -11.18 21.15 -5.37
N ILE A 95 -9.90 20.87 -5.58
CA ILE A 95 -9.41 20.14 -6.77
C ILE A 95 -9.05 18.71 -6.37
N THR A 96 -10.07 17.86 -6.27
CA THR A 96 -9.94 16.49 -5.77
C THR A 96 -10.74 15.48 -6.57
N ARG A 97 -10.34 14.21 -6.44
CA ARG A 97 -11.15 13.05 -6.82
C ARG A 97 -11.82 12.50 -5.57
N ASP A 98 -12.94 13.10 -5.20
CA ASP A 98 -13.65 12.81 -3.95
C ASP A 98 -14.08 11.34 -3.85
N ASP A 99 -14.38 10.72 -5.00
CA ASP A 99 -14.68 9.31 -5.10
C ASP A 99 -13.51 8.43 -4.66
N LEU A 100 -12.28 8.79 -5.03
CA LEU A 100 -11.07 8.07 -4.60
C LEU A 100 -10.73 8.33 -3.13
N ALA A 101 -10.93 9.57 -2.65
CA ALA A 101 -10.71 9.90 -1.24
C ALA A 101 -11.71 9.16 -0.34
N TYR A 102 -12.98 9.10 -0.73
CA TYR A 102 -14.01 8.33 -0.03
C TYR A 102 -13.71 6.83 -0.06
N ASP A 103 -13.31 6.30 -1.22
CA ASP A 103 -12.97 4.88 -1.38
C ASP A 103 -11.77 4.47 -0.51
N LEU A 104 -10.76 5.33 -0.39
CA LEU A 104 -9.67 5.16 0.58
C LEU A 104 -10.21 5.18 2.02
N GLY A 105 -10.95 6.24 2.37
CA GLY A 105 -11.42 6.48 3.73
C GLY A 105 -12.26 5.32 4.29
N ARG A 106 -13.08 4.68 3.45
CA ARG A 106 -13.92 3.55 3.90
C ARG A 106 -13.17 2.22 4.11
N HIS A 107 -11.91 2.11 3.70
CA HIS A 107 -11.10 0.88 3.87
C HIS A 107 -9.91 1.05 4.83
N VAL A 108 -9.44 2.28 5.06
CA VAL A 108 -8.16 2.54 5.75
C VAL A 108 -8.11 1.96 7.16
N ASP A 109 -9.21 1.99 7.90
CA ASP A 109 -9.27 1.53 9.29
C ASP A 109 -9.01 0.02 9.41
N GLU A 110 -9.45 -0.79 8.43
CA GLU A 110 -9.16 -2.24 8.42
C GLU A 110 -7.65 -2.50 8.32
N SER A 111 -6.93 -1.69 7.55
CA SER A 111 -5.46 -1.77 7.46
C SER A 111 -4.80 -1.37 8.78
N VAL A 112 -5.32 -0.35 9.48
CA VAL A 112 -4.81 0.08 10.78
C VAL A 112 -5.00 -1.01 11.84
N HIS A 113 -6.15 -1.68 11.85
CA HIS A 113 -6.39 -2.81 12.76
C HIS A 113 -5.44 -3.98 12.47
N LEU A 114 -5.19 -4.30 11.19
CA LEU A 114 -4.19 -5.31 10.81
C LEU A 114 -2.78 -4.92 11.28
N PHE A 115 -2.40 -3.65 11.20
CA PHE A 115 -1.10 -3.20 11.71
C PHE A 115 -0.96 -3.44 13.21
N GLU A 116 -2.00 -3.14 14.00
CA GLU A 116 -2.02 -3.44 15.44
C GLU A 116 -1.94 -4.95 15.70
N GLU A 117 -2.74 -5.75 14.98
CA GLU A 117 -2.74 -7.22 15.07
C GLU A 117 -1.34 -7.82 14.77
N TRP A 118 -0.62 -7.25 13.79
CA TRP A 118 0.73 -7.67 13.43
C TRP A 118 1.81 -7.16 14.38
N GLY A 119 1.44 -6.39 15.40
CA GLY A 119 2.32 -5.99 16.50
C GLY A 119 2.82 -4.54 16.45
N LEU A 120 2.21 -3.65 15.65
CA LEU A 120 2.48 -2.22 15.73
C LEU A 120 1.90 -1.66 17.06
N PRO A 121 2.72 -1.15 17.99
CA PRO A 121 2.20 -0.58 19.22
C PRO A 121 1.52 0.78 18.95
N ILE A 122 0.20 0.83 19.14
CA ILE A 122 -0.60 2.06 19.04
C ILE A 122 -0.87 2.59 20.46
N TRP A 123 -0.71 3.90 20.65
CA TRP A 123 -1.00 4.54 21.93
C TRP A 123 -2.49 4.46 22.25
N LYS A 124 -2.82 4.13 23.50
CA LYS A 124 -4.19 4.07 24.02
C LYS A 124 -4.31 5.04 25.19
N THR A 125 -5.50 5.59 25.40
CA THR A 125 -5.80 6.28 26.64
C THR A 125 -5.83 5.24 27.76
N ASP A 126 -5.40 5.63 28.96
CA ASP A 126 -5.70 4.85 30.16
C ASP A 126 -7.23 4.72 30.30
N GLU A 127 -7.72 3.61 30.85
CA GLU A 127 -9.15 3.45 31.19
C GLU A 127 -9.64 4.54 32.14
#